data_AF-A0A699I3G6-F1
#
_entry.id   AF-A0A699I3G6-F1
#
_cell.length_a   1.000
_cell.length_b   1.000
_cell.length_c   1.000
_cell.angle_alpha   90.00
_cell.angle_beta   90.00
_cell.angle_gamma   90.00
#
_symmetry.space_group_name_H-M   'P 1'
#
loop_
_entity.id
_entity.type
_entity.pdbx_description
1 polymer ?
#
loop_
_entity_poly.entity_id
_entity_poly.type
_entity_poly.pdbx_seq_one_letter_code
_entity_poly.pdbx_strand_id
1 'polypeptide(L)'
;MYNGSESPDEDDDKNKKGKENGQPIEGGFLDKLKEEAELQRQRNIAELEDLDETTRIDVEGYRTYRTGTYLRLEIHNVPYEMIEHFDPCHPILAGGIGLSEENVGYMQARFKKHRWHKKVLKTKDPIIVSIGWGRYQTLPIYATEEVNGRLRMLKYTHQHMHCIAKFWGPLAPPNTGVVAVQNLSNSQASFRMRVVLEFNHSSKIVKTIKLTGEPCKIYKKTALIKKMFNSDLEIARFEGASVRTVSGIRGQVKKAGKIELGNKPKKMGGQPEDGIARCTFEDKILMSDIVFLRAFIDVPVPCFYDPLTTALQPVVTCGVV
;
A
#
# COMPACT_ATOMS: atom_id res chain seq x y z
N MET A 1 25.97 23.02 -8.90
CA MET A 1 25.91 21.58 -8.58
C MET A 1 24.47 21.12 -8.74
N TYR A 2 24.08 20.77 -9.96
CA TYR A 2 22.76 20.25 -10.32
C TYR A 2 23.02 19.27 -11.46
N ASN A 3 22.80 17.97 -11.22
CA ASN A 3 22.74 16.97 -12.27
C ASN A 3 21.29 16.90 -12.74
N GLY A 4 21.04 17.43 -13.93
CA GLY A 4 19.84 17.15 -14.71
C GLY A 4 20.13 15.97 -15.63
N SER A 5 19.29 14.94 -15.56
CA SER A 5 19.23 13.85 -16.51
C SER A 5 17.98 14.04 -17.37
N GLU A 6 18.17 14.47 -18.61
CA GLU A 6 17.20 14.29 -19.69
C GLU A 6 17.87 13.46 -20.79
N SER A 7 17.19 12.38 -21.16
CA SER A 7 17.43 11.58 -22.35
C SER A 7 17.24 12.40 -23.62
N PRO A 8 17.81 11.94 -24.75
CA PRO A 8 16.88 11.57 -25.82
C PRO A 8 17.24 10.27 -26.53
N ASP A 9 16.20 9.51 -26.85
CA ASP A 9 16.19 8.46 -27.88
C ASP A 9 16.05 9.08 -29.29
N GLU A 10 16.36 8.25 -30.30
CA GLU A 10 16.05 8.35 -31.74
C GLU A 10 16.96 9.24 -32.63
N ASP A 11 17.88 8.63 -33.40
CA ASP A 11 17.62 8.30 -34.82
C ASP A 11 18.85 7.70 -35.56
N ASP A 12 18.51 6.87 -36.54
CA ASP A 12 19.28 6.14 -37.57
C ASP A 12 20.70 6.61 -37.94
N ASP A 13 21.64 5.65 -38.10
CA ASP A 13 22.28 5.48 -39.43
C ASP A 13 22.94 4.10 -39.66
N LYS A 14 22.92 3.73 -40.94
CA LYS A 14 23.27 2.46 -41.56
C LYS A 14 24.78 2.16 -41.53
N ASN A 15 25.05 0.86 -41.33
CA ASN A 15 25.97 0.05 -42.14
C ASN A 15 27.46 0.48 -42.21
N LYS A 16 28.33 -0.23 -41.47
CA LYS A 16 29.70 -0.52 -41.92
C LYS A 16 30.18 -1.88 -41.40
N LYS A 17 30.11 -2.88 -42.28
CA LYS A 17 30.95 -4.08 -42.23
C LYS A 17 32.43 -3.65 -42.20
N GLY A 18 33.22 -4.20 -41.28
CA GLY A 18 34.67 -4.04 -41.33
C GLY A 18 35.44 -4.65 -40.17
N LYS A 19 35.98 -5.86 -40.43
CA LYS A 19 37.21 -6.45 -39.88
C LYS A 19 37.20 -7.01 -38.45
N GLU A 20 37.20 -8.34 -38.44
CA GLU A 20 37.80 -9.17 -37.40
C GLU A 20 39.24 -8.71 -37.12
N ASN A 21 39.48 -8.31 -35.87
CA ASN A 21 40.79 -8.37 -35.24
C ASN A 21 40.55 -8.99 -33.87
N GLY A 22 41.06 -10.21 -33.67
CA GLY A 22 40.96 -10.95 -32.43
C GLY A 22 41.71 -10.26 -31.30
N GLN A 23 40.98 -9.53 -30.46
CA GLN A 23 41.36 -9.24 -29.09
C GLN A 23 40.29 -9.90 -28.21
N PRO A 24 40.67 -10.63 -27.14
CA PRO A 24 39.69 -11.18 -26.24
C PRO A 24 38.93 -10.00 -25.64
N ILE A 25 37.64 -9.92 -25.94
CA ILE A 25 36.73 -8.98 -25.29
C ILE A 25 36.82 -9.36 -23.81
N GLU A 26 37.51 -8.54 -23.00
CA GLU A 26 37.49 -8.69 -21.55
C GLU A 26 36.03 -8.89 -21.14
N GLY A 27 35.73 -10.02 -20.50
CA GLY A 27 34.39 -10.34 -20.04
C GLY A 27 33.79 -9.11 -19.37
N GLY A 28 32.58 -8.73 -19.77
CA GLY A 28 31.95 -7.52 -19.28
C GLY A 28 31.91 -7.52 -17.75
N PHE A 29 31.72 -6.36 -17.12
CA PHE A 29 31.62 -6.25 -15.66
C PHE A 29 30.67 -7.30 -15.02
N LEU A 30 29.60 -7.69 -15.72
CA LEU A 30 28.69 -8.76 -15.31
C LEU A 30 29.35 -10.15 -15.24
N ASP A 31 30.24 -10.47 -16.17
CA ASP A 31 30.92 -11.77 -16.22
C ASP A 31 31.98 -11.86 -15.12
N LYS A 32 32.70 -10.76 -14.83
CA LYS A 32 33.59 -10.66 -13.66
C LYS A 32 32.84 -10.92 -12.34
N LEU A 33 31.63 -10.38 -12.18
CA LEU A 33 30.79 -10.64 -11.00
C LEU A 33 30.32 -12.09 -10.90
N LYS A 34 30.01 -12.74 -12.04
CA LYS A 34 29.66 -14.18 -12.06
C LYS A 34 30.86 -15.03 -11.66
N GLU A 35 32.03 -14.74 -12.24
CA GLU A 35 33.28 -15.43 -11.91
C GLU A 35 33.63 -15.28 -10.44
N GLU A 36 33.51 -14.08 -9.87
CA GLU A 36 33.74 -13.86 -8.44
C GLU A 36 32.75 -14.65 -7.55
N ALA A 37 31.47 -14.68 -7.92
CA ALA A 37 30.46 -15.47 -7.21
C ALA A 37 30.70 -16.98 -7.34
N GLU A 38 31.18 -17.45 -8.49
CA GLU A 38 31.56 -18.85 -8.71
C GLU A 38 32.82 -19.23 -7.94
N LEU A 39 33.84 -18.37 -7.92
CA LEU A 39 35.05 -18.55 -7.13
C LEU A 39 34.75 -18.56 -5.63
N GLN A 40 33.83 -17.71 -5.16
CA GLN A 40 33.38 -17.73 -3.78
C GLN A 40 32.62 -19.03 -3.48
N ARG A 41 31.74 -19.49 -4.39
CA ARG A 41 31.04 -20.77 -4.23
C ARG A 41 32.03 -21.94 -4.17
N GLN A 42 33.03 -21.96 -5.05
CA GLN A 42 34.05 -23.01 -5.08
C GLN A 42 34.88 -23.02 -3.80
N ARG A 43 35.30 -21.84 -3.29
CA ARG A 43 35.99 -21.73 -2.00
C ARG A 43 35.14 -22.28 -0.86
N ASN A 44 33.87 -21.89 -0.78
CA ASN A 44 32.96 -22.40 0.26
C ASN A 44 32.81 -23.93 0.18
N ILE A 45 32.75 -24.51 -1.03
CA ILE A 45 32.66 -25.97 -1.20
C ILE A 45 33.95 -26.65 -0.76
N ALA A 46 35.12 -26.13 -1.15
CA ALA A 46 36.41 -26.70 -0.79
C ALA A 46 36.64 -26.67 0.73
N GLU A 47 36.37 -25.54 1.39
CA GLU A 47 36.48 -25.43 2.86
C GLU A 47 35.53 -26.38 3.60
N LEU A 48 34.40 -26.74 2.98
CA LEU A 48 33.41 -27.64 3.56
C LEU A 48 33.74 -29.12 3.34
N GLU A 49 34.48 -29.46 2.29
CA GLU A 49 34.92 -30.85 2.02
C GLU A 49 36.01 -31.30 3.00
N ASP A 50 36.79 -30.37 3.54
CA ASP A 50 37.85 -30.64 4.52
C ASP A 50 37.33 -30.92 5.94
N LEU A 51 36.02 -30.74 6.20
CA LEU A 51 35.40 -30.92 7.51
C LEU A 51 34.76 -32.31 7.67
N ASP A 52 34.83 -32.86 8.88
CA ASP A 52 34.14 -34.10 9.28
C ASP A 52 32.62 -34.00 9.11
N GLU A 53 31.95 -35.13 8.86
CA GLU A 53 30.50 -35.16 8.58
C GLU A 53 29.64 -34.56 9.71
N THR A 54 30.05 -34.73 10.97
CA THR A 54 29.32 -34.23 12.14
C THR A 54 29.44 -32.71 12.28
N THR A 55 30.64 -32.17 12.13
CA THR A 55 30.88 -30.71 12.17
C THR A 55 30.29 -30.03 10.94
N ARG A 56 30.24 -30.72 9.79
CA ARG A 56 29.55 -30.23 8.59
C ARG A 56 28.04 -30.06 8.79
N ILE A 57 27.40 -30.99 9.50
CA ILE A 57 25.98 -30.90 9.86
C ILE A 57 25.73 -29.73 10.83
N ASP A 58 26.61 -29.55 11.82
CA ASP A 58 26.46 -28.50 12.83
C ASP A 58 26.71 -27.09 12.29
N VAL A 59 27.66 -26.93 11.37
CA VAL A 59 28.04 -25.62 10.79
C VAL A 59 27.02 -25.14 9.74
N GLU A 60 26.45 -26.04 8.92
CA GLU A 60 25.45 -25.67 7.92
C GLU A 60 23.99 -25.77 8.44
N GLY A 61 23.76 -26.46 9.56
CA GLY A 61 22.44 -26.94 9.96
C GLY A 61 21.88 -27.98 8.97
N TYR A 62 20.57 -28.31 9.05
CA TYR A 62 19.85 -29.20 8.10
C TYR A 62 19.91 -28.76 6.61
N ARG A 63 20.63 -27.68 6.29
CA ARG A 63 21.07 -27.31 4.95
C ARG A 63 22.04 -28.33 4.33
N THR A 64 22.53 -29.30 5.13
CA THR A 64 23.40 -30.43 4.71
C THR A 64 22.81 -31.31 3.61
N TYR A 65 21.50 -31.26 3.38
CA TYR A 65 20.92 -31.98 2.25
C TYR A 65 21.22 -31.19 0.97
N ARG A 66 22.32 -31.57 0.31
CA ARG A 66 22.60 -31.19 -1.07
C ARG A 66 21.31 -31.24 -1.89
N THR A 67 21.10 -30.23 -2.73
CA THR A 67 19.93 -30.18 -3.62
C THR A 67 19.85 -31.48 -4.40
N GLY A 68 18.79 -32.28 -4.17
CA GLY A 68 18.60 -33.59 -4.82
C GLY A 68 18.64 -34.80 -3.87
N THR A 69 18.93 -34.63 -2.59
CA THR A 69 18.85 -35.73 -1.61
C THR A 69 17.39 -36.05 -1.26
N TYR A 70 17.04 -37.35 -1.20
CA TYR A 70 15.72 -37.81 -0.78
C TYR A 70 15.62 -37.81 0.75
N LEU A 71 14.58 -37.15 1.29
CA LEU A 71 14.38 -36.96 2.73
C LEU A 71 13.03 -37.48 3.19
N ARG A 72 12.98 -37.97 4.43
CA ARG A 72 11.74 -38.24 5.15
C ARG A 72 11.54 -37.16 6.21
N LEU A 73 10.45 -36.41 6.10
CA LEU A 73 10.06 -35.38 7.06
C LEU A 73 8.91 -35.90 7.93
N GLU A 74 9.11 -35.89 9.24
CA GLU A 74 8.06 -36.22 10.21
C GLU A 74 7.55 -34.92 10.83
N ILE A 75 6.25 -34.65 10.63
CA ILE A 75 5.60 -33.42 11.10
C ILE A 75 4.58 -33.82 12.17
N HIS A 76 4.69 -33.24 13.35
CA HIS A 76 3.74 -33.45 14.45
C HIS A 76 2.62 -32.39 14.42
N ASN A 77 1.47 -32.72 15.00
CA ASN A 77 0.29 -31.83 15.13
C ASN A 77 -0.30 -31.37 13.79
N VAL A 78 -0.32 -32.26 12.80
CA VAL A 78 -1.02 -32.02 11.54
C VAL A 78 -2.54 -32.13 11.76
N PRO A 79 -3.34 -31.17 11.25
CA PRO A 79 -4.80 -31.25 11.32
C PRO A 79 -5.34 -32.53 10.67
N TYR A 80 -6.30 -33.18 11.32
CA TYR A 80 -6.93 -34.41 10.86
C TYR A 80 -7.58 -34.24 9.47
N GLU A 81 -8.16 -33.06 9.22
CA GLU A 81 -8.88 -32.73 8.00
C GLU A 81 -7.98 -32.83 6.76
N MET A 82 -6.67 -32.58 6.92
CA MET A 82 -5.69 -32.69 5.85
C MET A 82 -5.46 -34.14 5.40
N ILE A 83 -5.61 -35.10 6.33
CA ILE A 83 -5.43 -36.53 6.07
C ILE A 83 -6.70 -37.09 5.43
N GLU A 84 -7.87 -36.70 5.93
CA GLU A 84 -9.17 -37.13 5.40
C GLU A 84 -9.39 -36.64 3.95
N HIS A 85 -9.09 -35.37 3.68
CA HIS A 85 -9.31 -34.74 2.37
C HIS A 85 -8.05 -34.73 1.48
N PHE A 86 -7.10 -35.62 1.72
CA PHE A 86 -5.86 -35.68 0.94
C PHE A 86 -6.14 -36.10 -0.51
N ASP A 87 -5.88 -35.19 -1.45
CA ASP A 87 -5.94 -35.46 -2.89
C ASP A 87 -4.53 -35.64 -3.47
N PRO A 88 -4.17 -36.83 -4.00
CA PRO A 88 -2.89 -37.06 -4.67
C PRO A 88 -2.63 -36.14 -5.87
N CYS A 89 -3.67 -35.56 -6.48
CA CYS A 89 -3.52 -34.60 -7.57
C CYS A 89 -3.15 -33.19 -7.09
N HIS A 90 -3.26 -32.89 -5.79
CA HIS A 90 -2.85 -31.62 -5.21
C HIS A 90 -1.43 -31.72 -4.61
N PRO A 91 -0.40 -31.08 -5.20
CA PRO A 91 0.96 -31.20 -4.70
C PRO A 91 1.13 -30.50 -3.35
N ILE A 92 1.84 -31.15 -2.43
CA ILE A 92 2.29 -30.55 -1.18
C ILE A 92 3.66 -29.93 -1.39
N LEU A 93 3.80 -28.66 -1.03
CA LEU A 93 5.05 -27.92 -1.12
C LEU A 93 5.50 -27.51 0.29
N ALA A 94 6.69 -27.93 0.68
CA ALA A 94 7.32 -27.55 1.94
C ALA A 94 8.43 -26.52 1.67
N GLY A 95 8.41 -25.40 2.41
CA GLY A 95 9.39 -24.34 2.29
C GLY A 95 9.86 -23.88 3.67
N GLY A 96 11.15 -23.54 3.78
CA GLY A 96 11.70 -22.90 4.97
C GLY A 96 11.25 -21.44 5.05
N ILE A 97 10.77 -21.02 6.21
CA ILE A 97 10.34 -19.65 6.50
C ILE A 97 11.50 -18.93 7.20
N GLY A 98 11.84 -17.74 6.75
CA GLY A 98 12.89 -16.94 7.40
C GLY A 98 12.41 -16.37 8.75
N LEU A 99 13.34 -16.12 9.69
CA LEU A 99 13.01 -15.52 11.00
C LEU A 99 12.28 -14.16 10.88
N SER A 100 12.56 -13.40 9.82
CA SER A 100 11.86 -12.14 9.56
C SER A 100 10.42 -12.33 9.07
N GLU A 101 10.10 -13.50 8.51
CA GLU A 101 8.81 -13.80 7.87
C GLU A 101 7.79 -14.39 8.85
N GLU A 102 8.26 -14.89 10.00
CA GLU A 102 7.41 -15.36 11.09
C GLU A 102 6.64 -14.22 11.77
N ASN A 103 7.21 -13.02 11.77
CA ASN A 103 6.60 -11.85 12.40
C ASN A 103 5.45 -11.28 11.58
N VAL A 104 4.39 -10.86 12.26
CA VAL A 104 3.21 -10.22 11.65
C VAL A 104 3.30 -8.70 11.82
N GLY A 105 2.99 -7.95 10.76
CA GLY A 105 3.06 -6.50 10.83
C GLY A 105 2.37 -5.77 9.69
N TYR A 106 2.53 -4.44 9.68
CA TYR A 106 2.09 -3.62 8.56
C TYR A 106 3.08 -3.70 7.42
N MET A 107 2.55 -4.02 6.24
CA MET A 107 3.31 -4.02 5.01
C MET A 107 2.82 -2.91 4.09
N GLN A 108 3.78 -2.34 3.37
CA GLN A 108 3.52 -1.40 2.29
C GLN A 108 3.96 -2.04 0.97
N ALA A 109 3.14 -1.87 -0.06
CA ALA A 109 3.37 -2.53 -1.33
C ALA A 109 2.94 -1.64 -2.50
N ARG A 110 3.74 -1.59 -3.57
CA ARG A 110 3.40 -0.87 -4.80
C ARG A 110 2.42 -1.69 -5.63
N PHE A 111 1.16 -1.34 -5.52
CA PHE A 111 0.05 -2.03 -6.14
C PHE A 111 -0.28 -1.49 -7.53
N LYS A 112 -0.47 -2.35 -8.53
CA LYS A 112 -1.04 -1.98 -9.82
C LYS A 112 -2.10 -2.98 -10.21
N LYS A 113 -3.28 -2.45 -10.57
CA LYS A 113 -4.36 -3.25 -11.14
C LYS A 113 -3.86 -3.94 -12.41
N HIS A 114 -4.15 -5.23 -12.56
CA HIS A 114 -3.82 -5.93 -13.79
C HIS A 114 -4.59 -5.33 -15.00
N ARG A 115 -3.96 -5.35 -16.18
CA ARG A 115 -4.50 -4.75 -17.41
C ARG A 115 -5.84 -5.38 -17.81
N TRP A 116 -5.95 -6.71 -17.69
CA TRP A 116 -7.15 -7.46 -18.10
C TRP A 116 -8.22 -7.60 -17.01
N HIS A 117 -7.95 -7.12 -15.79
CA HIS A 117 -8.96 -7.12 -14.74
C HIS A 117 -9.93 -5.94 -14.95
N LYS A 118 -11.20 -6.22 -15.21
CA LYS A 118 -12.20 -5.20 -15.60
C LYS A 118 -12.58 -4.25 -14.46
N LYS A 119 -12.68 -4.77 -13.23
CA LYS A 119 -13.18 -4.00 -12.08
C LYS A 119 -12.04 -3.24 -11.39
N VAL A 120 -12.35 -2.06 -10.86
CA VAL A 120 -11.42 -1.38 -9.93
C VAL A 120 -11.61 -1.96 -8.54
N LEU A 121 -10.52 -2.02 -7.78
CA LEU A 121 -10.54 -2.56 -6.43
C LEU A 121 -10.82 -1.42 -5.45
N LYS A 122 -11.69 -1.67 -4.48
CA LYS A 122 -12.07 -0.70 -3.47
C LYS A 122 -11.23 -0.92 -2.21
N THR A 123 -10.95 0.17 -1.52
CA THR A 123 -10.25 0.14 -0.24
C THR A 123 -11.12 -0.53 0.83
N LYS A 124 -10.50 -1.37 1.67
CA LYS A 124 -11.16 -2.21 2.69
C LYS A 124 -12.08 -3.31 2.12
N ASP A 125 -11.94 -3.65 0.85
CA ASP A 125 -12.55 -4.87 0.32
C ASP A 125 -11.54 -6.02 0.51
N PRO A 126 -12.00 -7.23 0.89
CA PRO A 126 -11.11 -8.37 1.07
C PRO A 126 -10.44 -8.77 -0.23
N ILE A 127 -9.13 -9.01 -0.14
CA ILE A 127 -8.34 -9.54 -1.23
C ILE A 127 -7.43 -10.64 -0.70
N ILE A 128 -7.23 -11.67 -1.50
CA ILE A 128 -6.30 -12.75 -1.20
C ILE A 128 -4.95 -12.35 -1.75
N VAL A 129 -3.94 -12.31 -0.89
CA VAL A 129 -2.56 -12.04 -1.27
C VAL A 129 -1.74 -13.31 -1.15
N SER A 130 -0.83 -13.50 -2.10
CA SER A 130 0.20 -14.52 -2.12
C SER A 130 1.53 -13.80 -2.03
N ILE A 131 2.22 -13.97 -0.91
CA ILE A 131 3.50 -13.34 -0.60
C ILE A 131 4.45 -14.44 -0.11
N GLY A 132 5.51 -14.69 -0.86
CA GLY A 132 6.39 -15.84 -0.59
C GLY A 132 5.57 -17.14 -0.57
N TRP A 133 5.67 -17.90 0.53
CA TRP A 133 4.91 -19.12 0.77
C TRP A 133 3.50 -18.88 1.34
N GLY A 134 3.25 -17.70 1.90
CA GLY A 134 2.00 -17.36 2.57
C GLY A 134 0.90 -16.97 1.59
N ARG A 135 -0.27 -17.62 1.71
CA ARG A 135 -1.52 -17.21 1.06
C ARG A 135 -2.52 -16.85 2.14
N TYR A 136 -3.05 -15.64 2.10
CA TYR A 136 -4.01 -15.19 3.11
C TYR A 136 -4.87 -14.06 2.56
N GLN A 137 -6.06 -13.92 3.14
CA GLN A 137 -6.97 -12.83 2.86
C GLN A 137 -6.67 -11.65 3.79
N THR A 138 -6.65 -10.44 3.25
CA THR A 138 -6.41 -9.20 4.00
C THR A 138 -7.27 -8.05 3.47
N LEU A 139 -7.30 -6.93 4.21
CA LEU A 139 -8.08 -5.73 3.88
C LEU A 139 -7.14 -4.55 3.58
N PRO A 140 -6.73 -4.37 2.30
CA PRO A 140 -5.81 -3.30 1.94
C PRO A 140 -6.46 -1.92 1.95
N ILE A 141 -5.68 -0.94 2.36
CA ILE A 141 -5.93 0.48 2.14
C ILE A 141 -5.04 0.97 1.01
N TYR A 142 -5.67 1.43 -0.07
CA TYR A 142 -4.97 2.06 -1.17
C TYR A 142 -4.73 3.54 -0.91
N ALA A 143 -3.56 4.04 -1.29
CA ALA A 143 -3.12 5.41 -1.15
C ALA A 143 -2.28 5.84 -2.36
N THR A 144 -2.18 7.14 -2.59
CA THR A 144 -1.23 7.75 -3.52
C THR A 144 -0.30 8.66 -2.72
N GLU A 145 0.98 8.59 -3.03
CA GLU A 145 1.96 9.53 -2.52
C GLU A 145 1.79 10.88 -3.23
N GLU A 146 1.52 11.93 -2.45
CA GLU A 146 1.53 13.29 -2.93
C GLU A 146 2.96 13.84 -2.97
N VAL A 147 3.21 14.91 -3.74
CA VAL A 147 4.53 15.58 -3.88
C VAL A 147 5.11 16.03 -2.53
N ASN A 148 4.25 16.21 -1.52
CA ASN A 148 4.62 16.59 -0.16
C ASN A 148 5.03 15.38 0.73
N GLY A 149 5.13 14.18 0.18
CA GLY A 149 5.43 12.93 0.90
C GLY A 149 4.27 12.37 1.73
N ARG A 150 3.06 12.96 1.66
CA ARG A 150 1.88 12.46 2.38
C ARG A 150 1.19 11.37 1.57
N LEU A 151 0.78 10.30 2.26
CA LEU A 151 0.00 9.24 1.66
C LEU A 151 -1.50 9.58 1.74
N ARG A 152 -2.07 10.05 0.63
CA ARG A 152 -3.50 10.31 0.54
C ARG A 152 -4.27 9.04 0.23
N MET A 153 -5.19 8.67 1.11
CA MET A 153 -6.10 7.54 0.94
C MET A 153 -6.92 7.67 -0.35
N LEU A 154 -6.99 6.59 -1.13
CA LEU A 154 -7.88 6.41 -2.26
C LEU A 154 -9.13 5.61 -1.85
N LYS A 155 -10.26 5.90 -2.50
CA LYS A 155 -11.46 5.06 -2.40
C LYS A 155 -11.36 3.80 -3.26
N TYR A 156 -10.76 3.95 -4.44
CA TYR A 156 -10.58 2.90 -5.44
C TYR A 156 -9.17 2.95 -6.02
N THR A 157 -8.68 1.83 -6.52
CA THR A 157 -7.42 1.77 -7.27
C THR A 157 -7.52 2.52 -8.59
N HIS A 158 -6.38 3.05 -9.05
CA HIS A 158 -6.28 3.64 -10.38
C HIS A 158 -6.26 2.54 -11.45
N GLN A 159 -6.76 2.83 -12.65
CA GLN A 159 -6.87 1.82 -13.71
C GLN A 159 -5.52 1.42 -14.32
N HIS A 160 -4.64 2.39 -14.56
CA HIS A 160 -3.35 2.16 -15.25
C HIS A 160 -2.14 2.68 -14.49
N MET A 161 -2.35 3.21 -13.28
CA MET A 161 -1.28 3.77 -12.43
C MET A 161 -0.98 2.85 -11.25
N HIS A 162 0.25 2.96 -10.74
CA HIS A 162 0.61 2.35 -9.48
C HIS A 162 0.00 3.16 -8.33
N CYS A 163 -0.50 2.47 -7.30
CA CYS A 163 -0.87 3.04 -6.02
C CYS A 163 -0.09 2.30 -4.92
N ILE A 164 -0.04 2.89 -3.74
CA ILE A 164 0.52 2.26 -2.56
C ILE A 164 -0.62 1.51 -1.86
N ALA A 165 -0.45 0.24 -1.56
CA ALA A 165 -1.34 -0.53 -0.72
C ALA A 165 -0.68 -0.75 0.64
N LYS A 166 -1.41 -0.48 1.73
CA LYS A 166 -1.02 -0.88 3.08
C LYS A 166 -2.01 -1.88 3.64
N PHE A 167 -1.50 -2.95 4.23
CA PHE A 167 -2.29 -4.00 4.82
C PHE A 167 -1.51 -4.68 5.95
N TRP A 168 -2.20 -5.51 6.72
CA TRP A 168 -1.64 -6.25 7.85
C TRP A 168 -1.48 -7.73 7.46
N GLY A 169 -0.33 -8.32 7.77
CA GLY A 169 -0.06 -9.74 7.51
C GLY A 169 1.38 -10.16 7.85
N PRO A 170 1.74 -11.44 7.60
CA PRO A 170 3.11 -11.94 7.74
C PRO A 170 4.10 -11.11 6.92
N LEU A 171 5.16 -10.66 7.56
CA LEU A 171 6.18 -9.83 6.93
C LEU A 171 6.92 -10.63 5.86
N ALA A 172 7.36 -9.96 4.80
CA ALA A 172 8.17 -10.57 3.76
C ALA A 172 9.33 -9.64 3.43
N PRO A 173 10.47 -10.15 2.93
CA PRO A 173 11.61 -9.29 2.59
C PRO A 173 11.23 -8.23 1.55
N PRO A 174 11.91 -7.06 1.55
CA PRO A 174 11.64 -6.02 0.56
C PRO A 174 11.91 -6.54 -0.84
N ASN A 175 11.28 -5.91 -1.83
CA ASN A 175 11.39 -6.30 -3.24
C ASN A 175 10.83 -7.69 -3.58
N THR A 176 10.15 -8.36 -2.63
CA THR A 176 9.40 -9.58 -2.92
C THR A 176 8.20 -9.27 -3.82
N GLY A 177 8.01 -10.13 -4.82
CA GLY A 177 6.84 -10.08 -5.69
C GLY A 177 5.60 -10.58 -4.96
N VAL A 178 4.58 -9.74 -4.90
CA VAL A 178 3.28 -10.08 -4.32
C VAL A 178 2.26 -10.24 -5.43
N VAL A 179 1.43 -11.28 -5.33
CA VAL A 179 0.27 -11.50 -6.20
C VAL A 179 -1.00 -11.34 -5.40
N ALA A 180 -2.00 -10.66 -5.95
CA ALA A 180 -3.29 -10.52 -5.29
C ALA A 180 -4.43 -10.97 -6.21
N VAL A 181 -5.43 -11.62 -5.63
CA VAL A 181 -6.58 -12.21 -6.32
C VAL A 181 -7.84 -11.93 -5.49
N GLN A 182 -8.96 -11.63 -6.14
CA GLN A 182 -10.22 -11.35 -5.43
C GLN A 182 -10.97 -12.63 -5.05
N ASN A 183 -11.10 -13.56 -6.00
CA ASN A 183 -11.84 -14.81 -5.82
C ASN A 183 -10.99 -16.00 -6.29
N LEU A 184 -11.10 -17.12 -5.57
CA LEU A 184 -10.45 -18.40 -5.92
C LEU A 184 -11.28 -19.27 -6.86
N SER A 185 -12.53 -18.87 -7.15
CA SER A 185 -13.44 -19.66 -7.99
C SER A 185 -12.91 -19.82 -9.41
N ASN A 186 -12.83 -21.07 -9.90
CA ASN A 186 -12.27 -21.46 -11.19
C ASN A 186 -12.96 -20.84 -12.43
N SER A 187 -14.13 -20.22 -12.23
CA SER A 187 -14.93 -19.58 -13.29
C SER A 187 -14.35 -18.25 -13.81
N GLN A 188 -13.42 -17.62 -13.10
CA GLN A 188 -12.81 -16.36 -13.53
C GLN A 188 -11.30 -16.51 -13.63
N ALA A 189 -10.73 -16.03 -14.74
CA ALA A 189 -9.30 -16.04 -14.95
C ALA A 189 -8.58 -15.38 -13.76
N SER A 190 -7.76 -16.18 -13.06
CA SER A 190 -6.95 -15.74 -11.92
C SER A 190 -5.87 -14.79 -12.42
N PHE A 191 -6.08 -13.49 -12.20
CA PHE A 191 -5.20 -12.47 -12.76
C PHE A 191 -4.08 -12.11 -11.79
N ARG A 192 -2.84 -12.28 -12.26
CA ARG A 192 -1.63 -12.01 -11.50
C ARG A 192 -1.32 -10.51 -11.53
N MET A 193 -1.36 -9.86 -10.38
CA MET A 193 -0.89 -8.49 -10.18
C MET A 193 0.51 -8.57 -9.58
N ARG A 194 1.52 -7.90 -10.15
CA ARG A 194 2.87 -7.88 -9.57
C ARG A 194 3.00 -6.64 -8.70
N VAL A 195 3.26 -6.87 -7.43
CA VAL A 195 3.39 -5.82 -6.43
C VAL A 195 4.78 -5.94 -5.79
N VAL A 196 5.50 -4.82 -5.71
CA VAL A 196 6.82 -4.77 -5.07
C VAL A 196 6.62 -4.32 -3.63
N LEU A 197 7.09 -5.12 -2.68
CA LEU A 197 7.05 -4.78 -1.26
C LEU A 197 8.09 -3.70 -0.93
N GLU A 198 7.67 -2.64 -0.25
CA GLU A 198 8.54 -1.61 0.32
C GLU A 198 8.33 -1.54 1.83
N PHE A 199 9.41 -1.59 2.61
CA PHE A 199 9.30 -1.41 4.06
C PHE A 199 9.22 0.07 4.41
N ASN A 200 8.07 0.49 4.93
CA ASN A 200 7.89 1.82 5.52
C ASN A 200 6.92 1.73 6.70
N HIS A 201 7.47 1.38 7.87
CA HIS A 201 6.73 1.21 9.13
C HIS A 201 6.08 2.50 9.65
N SER A 202 6.52 3.69 9.19
CA SER A 202 6.12 4.98 9.77
C SER A 202 5.08 5.77 8.97
N SER A 203 4.79 5.43 7.70
CA SER A 203 3.98 6.35 6.89
C SER A 203 2.49 6.22 7.24
N LYS A 204 1.95 7.28 7.85
CA LYS A 204 0.53 7.40 8.16
C LYS A 204 -0.26 7.67 6.87
N ILE A 205 -1.37 6.95 6.69
CA ILE A 205 -2.31 7.23 5.61
C ILE A 205 -3.28 8.29 6.09
N VAL A 206 -3.41 9.37 5.32
CA VAL A 206 -4.33 10.47 5.62
C VAL A 206 -5.50 10.48 4.64
N LYS A 207 -6.67 10.81 5.13
CA LYS A 207 -7.85 11.09 4.31
C LYS A 207 -8.20 12.56 4.42
N THR A 208 -8.33 13.22 3.27
CA THR A 208 -8.82 14.59 3.22
C THR A 208 -10.32 14.62 3.53
N ILE A 209 -10.69 15.43 4.51
CA ILE A 209 -12.07 15.80 4.80
C ILE A 209 -12.27 17.28 4.49
N LYS A 210 -13.49 17.62 4.08
CA LYS A 210 -13.90 19.01 3.87
C LYS A 210 -15.00 19.32 4.86
N LEU A 211 -14.75 20.26 5.76
CA LEU A 211 -15.81 20.85 6.59
C LEU A 211 -16.43 21.97 5.77
N THR A 212 -17.73 21.90 5.50
CA THR A 212 -18.45 22.87 4.67
C THR A 212 -19.32 23.76 5.54
N GLY A 213 -19.38 25.04 5.21
CA GLY A 213 -20.25 26.01 5.87
C GLY A 213 -20.85 26.99 4.86
N GLU A 214 -21.92 27.63 5.29
CA GLU A 214 -22.70 28.59 4.50
C GLU A 214 -22.52 29.99 5.10
N PRO A 215 -22.36 31.05 4.29
CA PRO A 215 -22.35 32.41 4.80
C PRO A 215 -23.74 32.79 5.33
N CYS A 216 -23.77 33.37 6.53
CA CYS A 216 -24.98 33.89 7.16
C CYS A 216 -25.05 35.42 7.08
N LYS A 217 -23.92 36.10 7.21
CA LYS A 217 -23.84 37.57 7.11
C LYS A 217 -22.50 37.96 6.52
N ILE A 218 -22.55 38.78 5.48
CA ILE A 218 -21.37 39.17 4.71
C ILE A 218 -21.13 40.67 4.90
N TYR A 219 -19.89 41.01 5.24
CA TYR A 219 -19.37 42.37 5.29
C TYR A 219 -18.39 42.56 4.11
N LYS A 220 -17.57 43.63 4.11
CA LYS A 220 -16.62 43.87 3.02
C LYS A 220 -15.61 42.74 2.84
N LYS A 221 -14.82 42.44 3.89
CA LYS A 221 -13.77 41.39 3.89
C LYS A 221 -13.97 40.33 4.97
N THR A 222 -15.08 40.39 5.69
CA THR A 222 -15.40 39.47 6.79
C THR A 222 -16.76 38.87 6.55
N ALA A 223 -16.95 37.61 6.94
CA ALA A 223 -18.25 36.96 6.90
C ALA A 223 -18.44 36.04 8.11
N LEU A 224 -19.68 35.93 8.54
CA LEU A 224 -20.10 34.95 9.55
C LEU A 224 -20.56 33.69 8.81
N ILE A 225 -19.96 32.56 9.13
CA ILE A 225 -20.22 31.27 8.49
C ILE A 225 -20.94 30.36 9.48
N LYS A 226 -22.09 29.82 9.09
CA LYS A 226 -22.91 28.87 9.85
C LYS A 226 -22.69 27.44 9.35
N LYS A 227 -23.07 26.46 10.17
CA LYS A 227 -23.04 25.01 9.88
C LYS A 227 -21.66 24.41 9.57
N MET A 228 -20.57 25.15 9.79
CA MET A 228 -19.22 24.62 9.62
C MET A 228 -18.74 23.88 10.89
N PHE A 229 -19.16 24.36 12.06
CA PHE A 229 -18.84 23.83 13.38
C PHE A 229 -20.11 23.75 14.21
N ASN A 230 -20.12 22.88 15.23
CA ASN A 230 -21.26 22.70 16.12
C ASN A 230 -21.11 23.48 17.43
N SER A 231 -19.87 23.80 17.84
CA SER A 231 -19.59 24.48 19.11
C SER A 231 -18.52 25.56 18.99
N ASP A 232 -18.55 26.54 19.88
CA ASP A 232 -17.52 27.59 19.95
C ASP A 232 -16.14 27.04 20.34
N LEU A 233 -16.11 25.92 21.07
CA LEU A 233 -14.87 25.22 21.43
C LEU A 233 -14.18 24.62 20.19
N GLU A 234 -14.95 24.08 19.23
CA GLU A 234 -14.40 23.64 17.95
C GLU A 234 -13.81 24.82 17.18
N ILE A 235 -14.50 25.97 17.15
CA ILE A 235 -14.00 27.17 16.47
C ILE A 235 -12.68 27.64 17.08
N ALA A 236 -12.56 27.63 18.40
CA ALA A 236 -11.31 27.97 19.09
C ALA A 236 -10.16 27.03 18.70
N ARG A 237 -10.44 25.74 18.50
CA ARG A 237 -9.43 24.76 18.03
C ARG A 237 -9.00 25.02 16.58
N PHE A 238 -9.89 25.56 15.75
CA PHE A 238 -9.63 25.88 14.34
C PHE A 238 -9.38 27.39 14.11
N GLU A 239 -9.07 28.16 15.16
CA GLU A 239 -8.68 29.57 15.04
C GLU A 239 -7.38 29.67 14.21
N GLY A 240 -7.36 30.59 13.24
CA GLY A 240 -6.25 30.75 12.32
C GLY A 240 -6.22 29.77 11.14
N ALA A 241 -7.13 28.79 11.08
CA ALA A 241 -7.16 27.83 9.98
C ALA A 241 -7.52 28.49 8.64
N SER A 242 -6.87 28.04 7.57
CA SER A 242 -7.14 28.51 6.21
C SER A 242 -8.44 27.92 5.66
N VAL A 243 -9.30 28.77 5.11
CA VAL A 243 -10.56 28.40 4.44
C VAL A 243 -10.54 28.87 3.00
N ARG A 244 -11.33 28.22 2.14
CA ARG A 244 -11.54 28.67 0.76
C ARG A 244 -13.01 28.58 0.39
N THR A 245 -13.47 29.47 -0.47
CA THR A 245 -14.78 29.33 -1.13
C THR A 245 -14.68 28.42 -2.34
N VAL A 246 -15.82 27.91 -2.83
CA VAL A 246 -15.90 27.24 -4.14
C VAL A 246 -15.44 28.16 -5.27
N SER A 247 -15.70 29.46 -5.15
CA SER A 247 -15.25 30.53 -6.06
C SER A 247 -13.74 30.83 -5.99
N GLY A 248 -12.98 30.12 -5.14
CA GLY A 248 -11.51 30.20 -5.08
C GLY A 248 -10.96 31.30 -4.17
N ILE A 249 -11.81 32.10 -3.53
CA ILE A 249 -11.39 33.18 -2.61
C ILE A 249 -10.81 32.55 -1.34
N ARG A 250 -9.58 32.94 -0.98
CA ARG A 250 -8.92 32.46 0.23
C ARG A 250 -9.37 33.28 1.44
N GLY A 251 -9.40 32.61 2.59
CA GLY A 251 -9.72 33.24 3.86
C GLY A 251 -9.14 32.51 5.06
N GLN A 252 -9.43 33.05 6.24
CA GLN A 252 -8.96 32.56 7.53
C GLN A 252 -10.07 32.62 8.57
N VAL A 253 -10.17 31.57 9.39
CA VAL A 253 -11.04 31.56 10.58
C VAL A 253 -10.41 32.47 11.64
N LYS A 254 -11.16 33.44 12.15
CA LYS A 254 -10.71 34.29 13.26
C LYS A 254 -11.22 33.80 14.60
N LYS A 255 -12.49 34.04 14.92
CA LYS A 255 -13.04 33.72 16.26
C LYS A 255 -14.47 33.25 16.13
N ALA A 256 -15.01 32.66 17.21
CA ALA A 256 -16.44 32.46 17.34
C ALA A 256 -17.15 33.82 17.18
N GLY A 257 -18.10 33.87 16.26
CA GLY A 257 -18.95 35.02 16.00
C GLY A 257 -20.28 34.80 16.69
N LYS A 258 -20.73 35.77 17.47
CA LYS A 258 -22.11 35.77 17.95
C LYS A 258 -22.95 36.47 16.89
N ILE A 259 -23.98 35.81 16.36
CA ILE A 259 -25.02 36.54 15.64
C ILE A 259 -25.82 37.29 16.70
N GLU A 260 -25.50 38.57 16.85
CA GLU A 260 -26.54 39.50 17.27
C GLU A 260 -27.50 39.60 16.08
N LEU A 261 -28.65 38.92 16.18
CA LEU A 261 -29.79 39.12 15.29
C LEU A 261 -30.28 40.56 15.46
N GLY A 262 -29.54 41.50 14.88
CA GLY A 262 -29.78 42.94 14.94
C GLY A 262 -30.99 43.36 14.10
N ASN A 263 -32.14 42.72 14.33
CA ASN A 263 -33.50 43.18 14.04
C ASN A 263 -34.59 42.18 14.51
N LYS A 264 -34.30 41.34 15.52
CA LYS A 264 -35.36 40.77 16.37
C LYS A 264 -35.00 41.07 17.82
N PRO A 265 -35.86 41.77 18.59
CA PRO A 265 -35.60 41.99 20.01
C PRO A 265 -35.45 40.62 20.69
N LYS A 266 -34.67 40.57 21.77
CA LYS A 266 -34.59 39.46 22.73
C LYS A 266 -35.99 39.13 23.29
N LYS A 267 -36.88 38.61 22.47
CA LYS A 267 -38.20 38.13 22.87
C LYS A 267 -38.17 36.61 22.82
N MET A 268 -38.18 36.06 24.01
CA MET A 268 -38.47 34.66 24.37
C MET A 268 -37.41 33.63 23.97
N GLY A 269 -36.46 33.38 24.88
CA GLY A 269 -35.90 32.04 25.12
C GLY A 269 -35.06 31.36 24.03
N GLY A 270 -34.75 32.04 22.92
CA GLY A 270 -33.90 31.48 21.87
C GLY A 270 -32.46 31.31 22.36
N GLN A 271 -32.01 30.06 22.46
CA GLN A 271 -30.61 29.75 22.74
C GLN A 271 -29.70 30.47 21.71
N PRO A 272 -28.54 31.00 22.12
CA PRO A 272 -27.55 31.49 21.16
C PRO A 272 -27.28 30.38 20.13
N GLU A 273 -27.31 30.72 18.84
CA GLU A 273 -26.83 29.79 17.82
C GLU A 273 -25.31 29.67 17.99
N ASP A 274 -24.89 28.70 18.78
CA ASP A 274 -23.49 28.37 18.97
C ASP A 274 -22.90 27.74 17.69
N GLY A 275 -21.60 27.89 17.45
CA GLY A 275 -20.94 27.29 16.28
C GLY A 275 -20.88 28.17 15.02
N ILE A 276 -21.11 29.48 15.14
CA ILE A 276 -20.92 30.43 14.04
C ILE A 276 -19.48 30.96 14.04
N ALA A 277 -18.77 30.74 12.94
CA ALA A 277 -17.38 31.19 12.80
C ALA A 277 -17.30 32.54 12.09
N ARG A 278 -16.55 33.50 12.65
CA ARG A 278 -16.16 34.73 11.97
C ARG A 278 -14.91 34.46 11.13
N CYS A 279 -15.06 34.54 9.81
CA CYS A 279 -13.97 34.34 8.85
C CYS A 279 -13.64 35.65 8.13
N THR A 280 -12.39 35.81 7.72
CA THR A 280 -11.92 36.92 6.89
C THR A 280 -11.45 36.42 5.54
N PHE A 281 -11.81 37.11 4.47
CA PHE A 281 -11.54 36.72 3.09
C PHE A 281 -10.76 37.82 2.35
N GLU A 282 -10.05 37.43 1.30
CA GLU A 282 -9.32 38.36 0.43
C GLU A 282 -10.26 39.35 -0.26
N ASP A 283 -11.41 38.85 -0.72
CA ASP A 283 -12.46 39.61 -1.41
C ASP A 283 -13.84 39.29 -0.85
N LYS A 284 -14.84 40.08 -1.24
CA LYS A 284 -16.23 39.95 -0.83
C LYS A 284 -16.85 38.67 -1.43
N ILE A 285 -17.22 37.74 -0.57
CA ILE A 285 -17.91 36.51 -0.96
C ILE A 285 -19.40 36.77 -1.25
N LEU A 286 -20.06 35.85 -1.97
CA LEU A 286 -21.50 35.90 -2.23
C LEU A 286 -22.28 35.07 -1.22
N MET A 287 -23.57 35.37 -1.05
CA MET A 287 -24.45 34.61 -0.13
C MET A 287 -24.71 33.17 -0.63
N SER A 288 -24.52 32.92 -1.93
CA SER A 288 -24.61 31.61 -2.57
C SER A 288 -23.34 30.78 -2.47
N ASP A 289 -22.22 31.36 -2.00
CA ASP A 289 -20.95 30.64 -1.92
C ASP A 289 -20.96 29.60 -0.81
N ILE A 290 -20.31 28.46 -1.05
CA ILE A 290 -20.00 27.48 0.00
C ILE A 290 -18.55 27.70 0.43
N VAL A 291 -18.35 27.89 1.74
CA VAL A 291 -17.02 27.97 2.34
C VAL A 291 -16.63 26.57 2.79
N PHE A 292 -15.41 26.13 2.50
CA PHE A 292 -14.90 24.87 3.03
C PHE A 292 -13.51 25.02 3.64
N LEU A 293 -13.29 24.24 4.71
CA LEU A 293 -11.99 24.01 5.33
C LEU A 293 -11.51 22.62 4.93
N ARG A 294 -10.27 22.52 4.43
CA ARG A 294 -9.63 21.22 4.14
C ARG A 294 -8.86 20.77 5.36
N ALA A 295 -9.27 19.66 5.95
CA ALA A 295 -8.56 19.00 7.04
C ALA A 295 -8.13 17.58 6.64
N PHE A 296 -7.18 17.02 7.37
CA PHE A 296 -6.66 15.68 7.14
C PHE A 296 -6.87 14.86 8.41
N ILE A 297 -7.37 13.64 8.24
CA ILE A 297 -7.55 12.68 9.34
C ILE A 297 -6.72 11.44 9.04
N ASP A 298 -6.03 10.94 10.06
CA ASP A 298 -5.30 9.67 10.00
C ASP A 298 -6.28 8.50 9.89
N VAL A 299 -6.07 7.63 8.91
CA VAL A 299 -6.89 6.43 8.70
C VAL A 299 -6.14 5.21 9.19
N PRO A 300 -6.63 4.51 10.22
CA PRO A 300 -6.01 3.26 10.67
C PRO A 300 -6.23 2.16 9.63
N VAL A 301 -5.19 1.36 9.42
CA VAL A 301 -5.23 0.14 8.60
C VAL A 301 -5.80 -0.99 9.47
N PRO A 302 -6.81 -1.75 9.01
CA PRO A 302 -7.35 -2.86 9.78
C PRO A 302 -6.30 -3.96 10.01
N CYS A 303 -6.17 -4.42 11.25
CA CYS A 303 -5.36 -5.58 11.61
C CYS A 303 -6.13 -6.88 11.32
N PHE A 304 -6.26 -7.23 10.04
CA PHE A 304 -6.96 -8.44 9.62
C PHE A 304 -6.10 -9.23 8.64
N TYR A 305 -5.87 -10.50 8.96
CA TYR A 305 -5.35 -11.48 8.03
C TYR A 305 -6.01 -12.83 8.32
N ASP A 306 -6.33 -13.59 7.28
CA ASP A 306 -6.95 -14.92 7.39
C ASP A 306 -6.21 -15.90 6.45
N PRO A 307 -5.47 -16.88 6.97
CA PRO A 307 -4.69 -17.80 6.14
C PRO A 307 -5.60 -18.70 5.28
N LEU A 308 -5.22 -18.88 4.02
CA LEU A 308 -5.93 -19.79 3.12
C LEU A 308 -5.59 -21.25 3.44
N THR A 309 -6.55 -21.97 4.00
CA THR A 309 -6.45 -23.40 4.33
C THR A 309 -7.14 -24.29 3.29
N THR A 310 -6.87 -24.06 2.01
CA THR A 310 -7.51 -24.81 0.90
C THR A 310 -7.32 -26.33 1.02
N ALA A 311 -6.18 -26.79 1.55
CA ALA A 311 -5.89 -28.21 1.74
C ALA A 311 -6.67 -28.87 2.89
N LEU A 312 -7.32 -28.08 3.75
CA LEU A 312 -8.19 -28.59 4.82
C LEU A 312 -9.65 -28.70 4.38
N GLN A 313 -10.00 -28.12 3.23
CA GLN A 313 -11.36 -28.11 2.74
C GLN A 313 -11.66 -29.41 1.99
N PRO A 314 -12.90 -29.93 2.06
CA PRO A 314 -13.29 -31.07 1.26
C PRO A 314 -13.13 -30.76 -0.22
N VAL A 315 -12.64 -31.76 -0.97
CA VAL A 315 -12.55 -31.69 -2.42
C VAL A 315 -13.98 -31.54 -2.95
N VAL A 316 -14.36 -30.31 -3.31
CA VAL A 316 -15.56 -30.09 -4.10
C VAL A 316 -15.25 -30.68 -5.46
N THR A 317 -15.72 -31.89 -5.71
CA THR A 317 -15.73 -32.48 -7.04
C THR A 317 -16.33 -31.44 -7.98
N CYS A 318 -15.47 -30.84 -8.81
CA CYS A 318 -15.96 -30.05 -9.92
C CYS A 318 -16.77 -31.01 -10.76
N GLY A 319 -18.10 -30.91 -10.65
CA GLY A 319 -19.02 -31.64 -11.50
C GLY A 319 -18.60 -31.38 -12.94
N VAL A 320 -18.06 -32.41 -13.57
CA VAL A 320 -17.92 -32.47 -15.01
C VAL A 320 -19.36 -32.47 -15.53
N VAL A 321 -19.79 -31.33 -16.08
CA VAL A 321 -21.00 -31.23 -16.91
C VAL A 321 -20.53 -31.15 -18.35
#